data_AF-A0A915ELH5-F1
#
_entry.id   AF-A0A915ELH5-F1
#
_cell.length_a   1.000
_cell.length_b   1.000
_cell.length_c   1.000
_cell.angle_alpha   90.00
_cell.angle_beta   90.00
_cell.angle_gamma   90.00
#
_symmetry.space_group_name_H-M   'P 1'
#
loop_
_entity.id
_entity.type
_entity.pdbx_description
1 polymer ?
#
loop_
_entity_poly.entity_id
_entity_poly.type
_entity_poly.pdbx_seq_one_letter_code
_entity_poly.pdbx_strand_id
1 'polypeptide(L)'
;MFTLAMEKFSHPKLLNDKLIKDIGDYFWLQLTECRHVGAFGLAADAFESFCKRLWTISDVSNSLTSPLHWLHRALDALSGKNDTQNLCSTRRSAGLPHLISSILTTQPKSNSSDASLLHSTLDILLTCRQIVEYPEREVHCVNVLKTLFSNNTHSDTIAGRMQEAFVVCLQAFRSSKSVQRGLHVEQKCKMSSTEFFLRFPQLYSLIHISLTDFNNTISGQTNVFQCLSC
;
A
#
# COMPACT_ATOMS: atom_id res chain seq x y z
N MET A 1 14.51 -3.30 -22.26
CA MET A 1 15.36 -4.46 -22.56
C MET A 1 14.93 -5.70 -21.77
N PHE A 2 14.76 -5.61 -20.45
CA PHE A 2 14.32 -6.74 -19.60
C PHE A 2 12.91 -7.25 -19.94
N THR A 3 11.91 -6.38 -20.12
CA THR A 3 10.54 -6.77 -20.53
C THR A 3 10.54 -7.57 -21.84
N LEU A 4 11.23 -7.06 -22.86
CA LEU A 4 11.43 -7.76 -24.14
C LEU A 4 12.18 -9.09 -23.97
N ALA A 5 13.11 -9.18 -23.03
CA ALA A 5 13.78 -10.44 -22.72
C ALA A 5 12.79 -11.43 -22.08
N MET A 6 11.96 -11.01 -21.14
CA MET A 6 10.94 -11.85 -20.49
C MET A 6 9.87 -12.38 -21.46
N GLU A 7 9.53 -11.60 -22.49
CA GLU A 7 8.67 -12.04 -23.61
C GLU A 7 9.39 -13.07 -24.50
N LYS A 8 10.68 -12.86 -24.77
CA LYS A 8 11.51 -13.72 -25.63
C LYS A 8 12.08 -14.97 -24.95
N PHE A 9 12.07 -15.07 -23.63
CA PHE A 9 12.36 -16.31 -22.89
C PHE A 9 11.17 -17.27 -23.01
N SER A 10 10.78 -17.60 -24.24
CA SER A 10 9.53 -18.31 -24.58
C SER A 10 9.51 -19.78 -24.13
N HIS A 11 10.64 -20.33 -23.65
CA HIS A 11 10.73 -21.73 -23.25
C HIS A 11 10.74 -21.89 -21.71
N PRO A 12 9.74 -22.56 -21.11
CA PRO A 12 9.69 -22.85 -19.67
C PRO A 12 10.96 -23.52 -19.11
N LYS A 13 11.69 -24.25 -19.95
CA LYS A 13 12.92 -24.97 -19.59
C LYS A 13 14.13 -24.06 -19.31
N LEU A 14 14.05 -22.76 -19.65
CA LEU A 14 15.11 -21.78 -19.35
C LEU A 14 14.99 -21.18 -17.94
N LEU A 15 13.80 -21.24 -17.34
CA LEU A 15 13.51 -20.69 -16.01
C LEU A 15 13.47 -21.84 -15.00
N ASN A 16 14.64 -22.23 -14.49
CA ASN A 16 14.72 -23.13 -13.34
C ASN A 16 14.54 -22.35 -12.03
N ASP A 17 14.22 -23.07 -10.95
CA ASP A 17 13.92 -22.47 -9.63
C ASP A 17 15.07 -21.60 -9.10
N LYS A 18 16.32 -22.00 -9.36
CA LYS A 18 17.50 -21.22 -8.96
C LYS A 18 17.52 -19.85 -9.64
N LEU A 19 17.31 -19.81 -10.96
CA LEU A 19 17.27 -18.56 -11.71
C LEU A 19 16.09 -17.68 -11.28
N ILE A 20 14.91 -18.27 -11.05
CA ILE A 20 13.73 -17.53 -10.56
C ILE A 20 14.04 -16.92 -9.20
N LYS A 21 14.66 -17.69 -8.30
CA LYS A 21 15.10 -17.20 -6.99
C LYS A 21 16.11 -16.06 -7.11
N ASP A 22 17.15 -16.22 -7.94
CA ASP A 22 18.20 -15.21 -8.11
C ASP A 22 17.63 -13.89 -8.68
N ILE A 23 16.71 -13.97 -9.66
CA ILE A 23 16.01 -12.79 -10.20
C ILE A 23 15.07 -12.18 -9.14
N GLY A 24 14.36 -13.01 -8.39
CA GLY A 24 13.47 -12.59 -7.31
C GLY A 24 14.21 -11.86 -6.20
N ASP A 25 15.35 -12.40 -5.75
CA ASP A 25 16.22 -11.80 -4.74
C ASP A 25 16.81 -10.47 -5.23
N TYR A 26 17.18 -10.38 -6.51
CA TYR A 26 17.59 -9.13 -7.14
C TYR A 26 16.49 -8.07 -7.06
N PHE A 27 15.26 -8.38 -7.48
CA PHE A 27 14.16 -7.43 -7.42
C PHE A 27 13.76 -7.08 -6.00
N TRP A 28 13.77 -8.06 -5.09
CA TRP A 28 13.56 -7.82 -3.67
C TRP A 28 14.54 -6.76 -3.16
N LEU A 29 15.83 -6.96 -3.40
CA LEU A 29 16.88 -6.01 -3.01
C LEU A 29 16.66 -4.63 -3.64
N GLN A 30 16.38 -4.56 -4.95
CA GLN A 30 16.18 -3.28 -5.63
C GLN A 30 14.94 -2.53 -5.13
N LEU A 31 13.84 -3.22 -4.86
CA LEU A 31 12.58 -2.60 -4.45
C LEU A 31 12.53 -2.29 -2.95
N THR A 32 13.31 -3.00 -2.12
CA THR A 32 13.32 -2.80 -0.67
C THR A 32 14.52 -2.00 -0.15
N GLU A 33 15.65 -1.96 -0.86
CA GLU A 33 16.88 -1.33 -0.36
C GLU A 33 17.45 -0.19 -1.25
N CYS A 34 17.03 -0.08 -2.52
CA CYS A 34 17.60 0.91 -3.45
C CYS A 34 17.20 2.36 -3.12
N ARG A 35 18.15 3.29 -3.27
CA ARG A 35 18.03 4.71 -2.85
C ARG A 35 17.62 5.67 -3.98
N HIS A 36 17.74 5.25 -5.23
CA HIS A 36 17.58 6.15 -6.39
C HIS A 36 16.21 5.96 -7.04
N VAL A 37 15.42 7.04 -7.10
CA VAL A 37 14.05 7.02 -7.65
C VAL A 37 13.99 6.49 -9.07
N GLY A 38 14.94 6.89 -9.92
CA GLY A 38 15.02 6.38 -11.29
C GLY A 38 15.40 4.90 -11.40
N ALA A 39 16.13 4.35 -10.42
CA ALA A 39 16.58 2.96 -10.45
C ALA A 39 15.48 1.99 -9.99
N PHE A 40 14.72 2.34 -8.94
CA PHE A 40 13.62 1.47 -8.49
C PHE A 40 12.41 1.53 -9.42
N GLY A 41 12.14 2.67 -10.10
CA GLY A 41 11.05 2.76 -11.08
C GLY A 41 11.22 1.76 -12.23
N LEU A 42 12.41 1.71 -12.82
CA LEU A 42 12.75 0.71 -13.85
C LEU A 42 12.71 -0.73 -13.31
N ALA A 43 13.10 -0.93 -12.04
CA ALA A 43 13.01 -2.23 -11.39
C ALA A 43 11.54 -2.66 -11.17
N ALA A 44 10.64 -1.73 -10.84
CA ALA A 44 9.23 -2.00 -10.65
C ALA A 44 8.55 -2.48 -11.94
N ASP A 45 8.76 -1.78 -13.06
CA ASP A 45 8.20 -2.17 -14.36
C ASP A 45 8.73 -3.55 -14.83
N ALA A 46 10.02 -3.79 -14.60
CA ALA A 46 10.66 -5.07 -14.89
C ALA A 46 10.13 -6.20 -13.99
N PHE A 47 9.91 -5.91 -12.70
CA PHE A 47 9.35 -6.85 -11.74
C PHE A 47 7.88 -7.17 -12.04
N GLU A 48 7.08 -6.19 -12.48
CA GLU A 48 5.71 -6.42 -12.94
C GLU A 48 5.69 -7.40 -14.12
N SER A 49 6.56 -7.17 -15.11
CA SER A 49 6.72 -8.06 -16.28
C SER A 49 7.12 -9.47 -15.86
N PHE A 50 8.01 -9.58 -14.86
CA PHE A 50 8.42 -10.85 -14.28
C PHE A 50 7.28 -11.56 -13.55
N CYS A 51 6.49 -10.85 -12.74
CA CYS A 51 5.32 -11.42 -12.06
C CYS A 51 4.28 -11.95 -13.06
N LYS A 52 3.92 -11.16 -14.09
CA LYS A 52 3.03 -11.62 -15.19
C LYS A 52 3.51 -12.93 -15.78
N ARG A 53 4.83 -13.07 -15.98
CA ARG A 53 5.39 -14.29 -16.52
C ARG A 53 5.34 -15.45 -15.53
N LEU A 54 5.71 -15.22 -14.27
CA LEU A 54 5.67 -16.26 -13.25
C LEU A 54 4.26 -16.84 -13.10
N TRP A 55 3.22 -16.01 -13.09
CA TRP A 55 1.83 -16.46 -13.02
C TRP A 55 1.40 -17.39 -14.16
N THR A 56 2.08 -17.35 -15.31
CA THR A 56 1.77 -18.23 -16.46
C THR A 56 2.58 -19.53 -16.49
N ILE A 57 3.71 -19.59 -15.76
CA ILE A 57 4.60 -20.76 -15.75
C ILE A 57 4.65 -21.47 -14.40
N SER A 58 4.17 -20.84 -13.33
CA SER A 58 4.16 -21.41 -12.00
C SER A 58 3.13 -22.53 -11.94
N ASP A 59 3.58 -23.76 -12.12
CA ASP A 59 2.90 -24.89 -11.49
C ASP A 59 3.05 -24.72 -9.97
N VAL A 60 1.98 -25.03 -9.24
CA VAL A 60 1.79 -24.78 -7.79
C VAL A 60 2.88 -25.45 -6.89
N SER A 61 3.83 -26.16 -7.48
CA SER A 61 4.74 -27.09 -6.80
C SER A 61 5.89 -26.44 -6.03
N ASN A 62 6.37 -25.22 -6.37
CA ASN A 62 7.47 -24.59 -5.65
C ASN A 62 7.09 -23.25 -4.99
N SER A 63 6.58 -23.37 -3.76
CA SER A 63 6.03 -22.28 -2.94
C SER A 63 6.99 -21.09 -2.78
N LEU A 64 8.31 -21.34 -2.65
CA LEU A 64 9.30 -20.32 -2.28
C LEU A 64 9.73 -19.37 -3.42
N THR A 65 9.43 -19.71 -4.67
CA THR A 65 9.81 -18.95 -5.87
C THR A 65 8.59 -18.43 -6.61
N SER A 66 7.65 -17.84 -5.86
CA SER A 66 6.37 -17.37 -6.38
C SER A 66 6.12 -15.90 -6.02
N PRO A 67 5.36 -15.15 -6.86
CA PRO A 67 4.89 -13.82 -6.49
C PRO A 67 4.14 -13.80 -5.15
N LEU A 68 3.37 -14.86 -4.86
CA LEU A 68 2.64 -15.00 -3.60
C LEU A 68 3.58 -15.07 -2.38
N HIS A 69 4.70 -15.78 -2.49
CA HIS A 69 5.69 -15.85 -1.42
C HIS A 69 6.30 -14.48 -1.09
N TRP A 70 6.65 -13.68 -2.11
CA TRP A 70 7.17 -12.34 -1.88
C TRP A 70 6.13 -11.40 -1.28
N LEU A 71 4.86 -11.54 -1.66
CA LEU A 71 3.77 -10.80 -1.03
C LEU A 71 3.63 -11.15 0.45
N HIS A 72 3.57 -12.45 0.80
CA HIS A 72 3.49 -12.87 2.20
C HIS A 72 4.70 -12.38 3.01
N ARG A 73 5.92 -12.50 2.45
CA ARG A 73 7.14 -12.00 3.09
C ARG A 73 7.07 -10.50 3.36
N ALA A 74 6.54 -9.71 2.41
CA ALA A 74 6.34 -8.27 2.58
C ALA A 74 5.29 -7.96 3.66
N LEU A 75 4.15 -8.67 3.64
CA LEU A 75 3.06 -8.46 4.59
C LEU A 75 3.41 -8.90 6.01
N ASP A 76 4.16 -9.99 6.18
CA ASP A 76 4.63 -10.45 7.49
C ASP A 76 5.59 -9.44 8.12
N ALA A 77 6.45 -8.84 7.31
CA ALA A 77 7.36 -7.79 7.77
C ALA A 77 6.63 -6.48 8.11
N LEU A 78 5.53 -6.16 7.42
CA LEU A 78 4.64 -5.04 7.79
C LEU A 78 3.82 -5.33 9.06
N SER A 79 3.40 -6.59 9.24
CA SER A 79 2.58 -7.05 10.38
C SER A 79 3.40 -7.30 11.65
N GLY A 80 4.73 -7.28 11.58
CA GLY A 80 5.59 -7.61 12.72
C GLY A 80 5.66 -9.07 13.10
N LYS A 81 5.19 -9.98 12.23
CA LYS A 81 5.24 -11.42 12.48
C LYS A 81 6.66 -11.98 12.33
N ASN A 82 7.53 -11.25 11.63
CA ASN A 82 8.93 -11.62 11.42
C ASN A 82 9.86 -10.50 11.92
N ASP A 83 10.56 -10.75 13.03
CA ASP A 83 11.61 -9.86 13.56
C ASP A 83 12.93 -9.96 12.76
N THR A 84 13.03 -10.92 11.85
CA THR A 84 14.30 -11.31 11.21
C THR A 84 14.67 -10.48 9.98
N GLN A 85 13.79 -9.62 9.47
CA GLN A 85 14.10 -8.78 8.30
C GLN A 85 13.78 -7.31 8.56
N ASN A 86 14.86 -6.54 8.69
CA ASN A 86 14.91 -5.08 8.87
C ASN A 86 14.34 -4.28 7.68
N LEU A 87 13.12 -4.57 7.20
CA LEU A 87 12.41 -3.59 6.37
C LEU A 87 12.24 -2.26 7.14
N CYS A 88 12.06 -2.38 8.47
CA CYS A 88 11.79 -1.30 9.43
C CYS A 88 12.97 -0.38 9.76
N SER A 89 14.22 -0.78 9.48
CA SER A 89 15.37 0.09 9.77
C SER A 89 15.57 1.18 8.72
N THR A 90 14.80 1.12 7.62
CA THR A 90 14.95 2.05 6.51
C THR A 90 13.75 2.98 6.42
N ARG A 91 13.99 4.28 6.54
CA ARG A 91 13.13 5.35 5.98
C ARG A 91 12.97 5.26 4.43
N ARG A 92 13.10 4.07 3.82
CA ARG A 92 13.38 3.84 2.39
C ARG A 92 12.52 2.75 1.77
N SER A 93 11.30 2.56 2.23
CA SER A 93 10.32 1.64 1.62
C SER A 93 9.72 2.16 0.31
N ALA A 94 10.41 2.99 -0.47
CA ALA A 94 9.81 3.65 -1.63
C ALA A 94 9.39 2.66 -2.73
N GLY A 95 10.12 1.54 -2.88
CA GLY A 95 9.77 0.48 -3.84
C GLY A 95 8.85 -0.61 -3.28
N LEU A 96 8.61 -0.67 -1.97
CA LEU A 96 7.72 -1.67 -1.35
C LEU A 96 6.26 -1.56 -1.85
N PRO A 97 5.67 -0.35 -1.97
CA PRO A 97 4.36 -0.20 -2.60
C PRO A 97 4.31 -0.73 -4.03
N HIS A 98 5.39 -0.55 -4.80
CA HIS A 98 5.48 -1.05 -6.17
C HIS A 98 5.60 -2.58 -6.19
N LEU A 99 6.40 -3.17 -5.29
CA LEU A 99 6.49 -4.64 -5.16
C LEU A 99 5.11 -5.26 -4.92
N ILE A 100 4.37 -4.76 -3.92
CA ILE A 100 3.04 -5.27 -3.56
C ILE A 100 2.05 -5.00 -4.70
N SER A 101 2.04 -3.78 -5.25
CA SER A 101 1.13 -3.43 -6.35
C SER A 101 1.39 -4.29 -7.59
N SER A 102 2.65 -4.51 -7.99
CA SER A 102 2.99 -5.32 -9.17
C SER A 102 2.55 -6.77 -9.01
N ILE A 103 2.61 -7.35 -7.81
CA ILE A 103 2.13 -8.72 -7.58
C ILE A 103 0.61 -8.77 -7.72
N LEU A 104 -0.11 -7.85 -7.05
CA LEU A 104 -1.57 -7.80 -7.04
C LEU A 104 -2.16 -7.44 -8.41
N THR A 105 -1.52 -6.56 -9.20
CA THR A 105 -2.04 -6.14 -10.51
C THR A 105 -1.82 -7.19 -11.60
N THR A 106 -0.87 -8.09 -11.39
CA THR A 106 -0.49 -9.12 -12.38
C THR A 106 -1.10 -10.48 -12.11
N GLN A 107 -1.76 -10.63 -10.96
CA GLN A 107 -2.48 -11.84 -10.60
C GLN A 107 -3.53 -12.21 -11.66
N PRO A 108 -3.67 -13.49 -12.04
CA PRO A 108 -4.68 -13.93 -13.00
C PRO A 108 -6.11 -13.74 -12.48
N LYS A 109 -6.98 -13.08 -13.27
CA LYS A 109 -8.39 -12.80 -12.93
C LYS A 109 -9.32 -14.01 -12.92
N SER A 110 -8.83 -15.20 -13.29
CA SER A 110 -9.66 -16.39 -13.52
C SER A 110 -9.94 -17.20 -12.25
N ASN A 111 -9.51 -16.74 -11.08
CA ASN A 111 -9.66 -17.46 -9.83
C ASN A 111 -10.41 -16.61 -8.79
N SER A 112 -11.33 -17.22 -8.05
CA SER A 112 -12.01 -16.60 -6.90
C SER A 112 -11.05 -16.13 -5.80
N SER A 113 -9.77 -16.53 -5.89
CA SER A 113 -8.68 -16.11 -5.03
C SER A 113 -8.11 -14.72 -5.33
N ASP A 114 -8.40 -14.09 -6.48
CA ASP A 114 -7.95 -12.73 -6.81
C ASP A 114 -8.49 -11.69 -5.80
N ALA A 115 -9.81 -11.65 -5.68
CA ALA A 115 -10.47 -10.82 -4.67
C ALA A 115 -9.97 -11.17 -3.25
N SER A 116 -9.79 -12.46 -2.95
CA SER A 116 -9.32 -12.93 -1.64
C SER A 116 -7.91 -12.41 -1.28
N LEU A 117 -6.99 -12.39 -2.25
CA LEU A 117 -5.62 -11.94 -2.01
C LEU A 117 -5.55 -10.42 -1.80
N LEU A 118 -6.28 -9.65 -2.61
CA LEU A 118 -6.38 -8.21 -2.42
C LEU A 118 -7.08 -7.87 -1.11
N HIS A 119 -8.18 -8.54 -0.76
CA HIS A 119 -8.90 -8.31 0.49
C HIS A 119 -8.02 -8.60 1.71
N SER A 120 -7.35 -9.75 1.76
CA SER A 120 -6.45 -10.10 2.86
C SER A 120 -5.26 -9.14 2.97
N THR A 121 -4.72 -8.67 1.84
CA THR A 121 -3.69 -7.63 1.82
C THR A 121 -4.21 -6.32 2.42
N LEU A 122 -5.40 -5.87 2.01
CA LEU A 122 -6.03 -4.65 2.54
C LEU A 122 -6.34 -4.76 4.03
N ASP A 123 -6.80 -5.92 4.52
CA ASP A 123 -7.05 -6.16 5.94
C ASP A 123 -5.79 -5.95 6.78
N ILE A 124 -4.65 -6.51 6.34
CA ILE A 124 -3.37 -6.34 7.01
C ILE A 124 -2.95 -4.86 7.01
N LEU A 125 -3.01 -4.21 5.84
CA LEU A 125 -2.57 -2.82 5.70
C LEU A 125 -3.42 -1.83 6.52
N LEU A 126 -4.73 -2.05 6.58
CA LEU A 126 -5.66 -1.21 7.34
C LEU A 126 -5.55 -1.43 8.86
N THR A 127 -5.05 -2.60 9.30
CA THR A 127 -4.88 -2.93 10.72
C THR A 127 -3.48 -2.66 11.26
N CYS A 128 -2.48 -2.38 10.42
CA CYS A 128 -1.08 -2.12 10.83
C CYS A 128 -0.93 -1.10 11.97
N ARG A 129 -1.84 -0.13 12.06
CA ARG A 129 -1.82 0.93 13.08
C ARG A 129 -2.03 0.41 14.51
N GLN A 130 -2.60 -0.79 14.67
CA GLN A 130 -2.80 -1.40 15.98
C GLN A 130 -1.48 -1.93 16.58
N ILE A 131 -0.39 -1.96 15.80
CA ILE A 131 0.92 -2.44 16.23
C ILE A 131 1.70 -1.28 16.85
N VAL A 132 1.50 -1.05 18.15
CA VAL A 132 2.10 0.06 18.93
C VAL A 132 3.63 0.00 18.97
N GLU A 133 4.21 -1.18 18.79
CA GLU A 133 5.63 -1.44 19.01
C GLU A 133 6.55 -0.84 17.93
N TYR A 134 6.03 -0.51 16.73
CA TYR A 134 6.85 -0.04 15.60
C TYR A 134 6.15 1.03 14.74
N PRO A 135 6.21 2.32 15.13
CA PRO A 135 5.49 3.41 14.44
C PRO A 135 5.94 3.65 12.98
N GLU A 136 7.16 3.27 12.60
CA GLU A 136 7.62 3.38 11.21
C GLU A 136 6.84 2.43 10.26
N ARG A 137 6.30 1.32 10.78
CA ARG A 137 5.47 0.39 10.00
C ARG A 137 4.15 1.02 9.55
N GLU A 138 3.56 1.90 10.37
CA GLU A 138 2.35 2.65 10.00
C GLU A 138 2.60 3.46 8.71
N VAL A 139 3.74 4.15 8.64
CA VAL A 139 4.13 4.93 7.46
C VAL A 139 4.27 4.04 6.22
N HIS A 140 4.87 2.86 6.36
CA HIS A 140 4.99 1.91 5.27
C HIS A 140 3.62 1.40 4.80
N CYS A 141 2.73 0.98 5.70
CA CYS A 141 1.40 0.51 5.34
C CYS A 141 0.57 1.62 4.66
N VAL A 142 0.63 2.86 5.15
CA VAL A 142 -0.05 4.01 4.54
C VAL A 142 0.50 4.31 3.14
N ASN A 143 1.81 4.19 2.92
CA ASN A 143 2.40 4.39 1.59
C ASN A 143 1.99 3.30 0.59
N VAL A 144 1.85 2.05 1.06
CA VAL A 144 1.32 0.95 0.25
C VAL A 144 -0.16 1.21 -0.08
N LEU A 145 -0.97 1.54 0.93
CA LEU A 145 -2.39 1.91 0.73
C LEU A 145 -2.52 3.05 -0.28
N LYS A 146 -1.74 4.12 -0.15
CA LYS A 146 -1.74 5.24 -1.10
C LYS A 146 -1.52 4.76 -2.54
N THR A 147 -0.56 3.87 -2.75
CA THR A 147 -0.23 3.34 -4.09
C THR A 147 -1.34 2.46 -4.63
N LEU A 148 -1.90 1.57 -3.81
CA LEU A 148 -3.02 0.72 -4.20
C LEU A 148 -4.26 1.54 -4.55
N PHE A 149 -4.63 2.51 -3.71
CA PHE A 149 -5.80 3.38 -3.92
C PHE A 149 -5.64 4.34 -5.10
N SER A 150 -4.40 4.65 -5.50
CA SER A 150 -4.12 5.44 -6.70
C SER A 150 -4.17 4.60 -7.99
N ASN A 151 -4.14 3.26 -7.86
CA ASN A 151 -4.15 2.35 -8.99
C ASN A 151 -5.58 1.88 -9.30
N ASN A 152 -6.07 2.20 -10.50
CA ASN A 152 -7.44 1.88 -10.91
C ASN A 152 -7.65 0.41 -11.32
N THR A 153 -6.62 -0.44 -11.26
CA THR A 153 -6.71 -1.84 -11.69
C THR A 153 -7.76 -2.64 -10.90
N HIS A 154 -7.99 -2.28 -9.63
CA HIS A 154 -8.88 -2.97 -8.69
C HIS A 154 -9.97 -2.05 -8.10
N SER A 155 -10.51 -1.14 -8.93
CA SER A 155 -11.37 -0.03 -8.48
C SER A 155 -12.56 -0.45 -7.64
N ASP A 156 -13.21 -1.57 -7.97
CA ASP A 156 -14.44 -2.02 -7.29
C ASP A 156 -14.15 -2.49 -5.86
N THR A 157 -13.11 -3.31 -5.69
CA THR A 157 -12.64 -3.77 -4.37
C THR A 157 -12.14 -2.62 -3.53
N ILE A 158 -11.36 -1.70 -4.12
CA ILE A 158 -10.84 -0.51 -3.45
C ILE A 158 -11.98 0.41 -2.99
N ALA A 159 -12.99 0.62 -3.82
CA ALA A 159 -14.16 1.43 -3.47
C ALA A 159 -14.90 0.87 -2.25
N GLY A 160 -14.98 -0.45 -2.12
CA GLY A 160 -15.57 -1.13 -0.95
C GLY A 160 -14.79 -0.90 0.36
N ARG A 161 -13.49 -0.63 0.29
CA ARG A 161 -12.61 -0.41 1.46
C ARG A 161 -12.31 1.06 1.74
N MET A 162 -12.95 1.98 1.01
CA MET A 162 -12.68 3.42 1.08
C MET A 162 -13.00 4.01 2.45
N GLN A 163 -14.09 3.57 3.10
CA GLN A 163 -14.43 4.05 4.45
C GLN A 163 -13.33 3.74 5.46
N GLU A 164 -12.83 2.51 5.49
CA GLU A 164 -11.76 2.09 6.41
C GLU A 164 -10.46 2.84 6.13
N ALA A 165 -10.11 3.04 4.86
CA ALA A 165 -8.95 3.82 4.49
C ALA A 165 -9.05 5.28 4.96
N PHE A 166 -10.24 5.89 4.87
CA PHE A 166 -10.48 7.22 5.43
C PHE A 166 -10.27 7.26 6.94
N VAL A 167 -10.74 6.25 7.68
CA VAL A 167 -10.51 6.15 9.13
C VAL A 167 -9.02 6.11 9.44
N VAL A 168 -8.26 5.25 8.75
CA VAL A 168 -6.80 5.13 8.94
C VAL A 168 -6.10 6.46 8.65
N CYS A 169 -6.45 7.13 7.55
CA CYS A 169 -5.91 8.44 7.19
C CYS A 169 -6.21 9.50 8.25
N LEU A 170 -7.48 9.63 8.68
CA LEU A 170 -7.89 10.59 9.70
C LEU A 170 -7.14 10.38 11.01
N GLN A 171 -7.00 9.14 11.45
CA GLN A 171 -6.22 8.82 12.63
C GLN A 171 -4.74 9.20 12.43
N ALA A 172 -4.16 9.00 11.24
CA ALA A 172 -2.75 9.28 10.97
C ALA A 172 -2.45 10.78 10.99
N PHE A 173 -3.41 11.60 10.55
CA PHE A 173 -3.36 13.05 10.71
C PHE A 173 -3.35 13.50 12.18
N ARG A 174 -4.01 12.77 13.08
CA ARG A 174 -4.02 13.09 14.52
C ARG A 174 -2.70 12.75 15.22
N SER A 175 -1.96 11.74 14.74
CA SER A 175 -0.72 11.28 15.37
C SER A 175 0.55 12.02 14.92
N SER A 176 0.55 12.73 13.79
CA SER A 176 1.77 13.31 13.21
C SER A 176 1.65 14.79 12.81
N LYS A 177 2.54 15.64 13.34
CA LYS A 177 2.72 17.05 12.93
C LYS A 177 3.28 17.19 11.51
N SER A 178 3.81 16.12 10.91
CA SER A 178 4.54 16.16 9.64
C SER A 178 3.65 15.93 8.40
N VAL A 179 2.45 15.38 8.56
CA VAL A 179 1.52 15.04 7.45
C VAL A 179 0.77 16.29 6.93
N GLN A 180 0.91 17.43 7.61
CA GLN A 180 0.22 18.68 7.27
C GLN A 180 0.76 19.39 6.02
N ARG A 181 1.95 19.03 5.53
CA ARG A 181 2.56 19.67 4.37
C ARG A 181 2.14 18.98 3.07
N GLY A 182 1.00 19.42 2.52
CA GLY A 182 0.62 19.06 1.14
C GLY A 182 -0.85 18.68 0.92
N LEU A 183 -1.77 19.08 1.80
CA LEU A 183 -3.20 18.88 1.54
C LEU A 183 -3.64 19.80 0.39
N HIS A 184 -3.60 19.28 -0.84
CA HIS A 184 -4.20 19.92 -1.99
C HIS A 184 -5.68 19.52 -2.02
N VAL A 185 -6.56 20.47 -1.71
CA VAL A 185 -8.00 20.26 -1.85
C VAL A 185 -8.34 20.41 -3.33
N GLU A 186 -8.58 19.30 -4.02
CA GLU A 186 -9.15 19.36 -5.36
C GLU A 186 -10.53 20.03 -5.29
N GLN A 187 -10.69 21.16 -5.97
CA GLN A 187 -11.93 21.94 -5.98
C GLN A 187 -13.12 21.23 -6.65
N LYS A 188 -12.90 20.08 -7.30
CA LYS A 188 -13.94 19.30 -8.00
C LYS A 188 -14.39 18.09 -7.19
N CYS A 189 -14.87 18.29 -5.96
CA CYS A 189 -15.70 17.27 -5.31
C CYS A 189 -17.13 17.38 -5.86
N LYS A 190 -17.53 16.47 -6.74
CA LYS A 190 -18.88 16.48 -7.36
C LYS A 190 -19.99 15.94 -6.44
N MET A 191 -19.65 15.49 -5.25
CA MET A 191 -20.56 14.79 -4.34
C MET A 191 -20.98 15.71 -3.18
N SER A 192 -22.28 15.75 -2.86
CA SER A 192 -22.78 16.50 -1.72
C SER A 192 -22.33 15.88 -0.38
N SER A 193 -22.35 16.65 0.70
CA SER A 193 -22.05 16.12 2.05
C SER A 193 -23.02 15.00 2.45
N THR A 194 -24.30 15.15 2.15
CA THR A 194 -25.33 14.13 2.42
C THR A 194 -25.03 12.84 1.64
N GLU A 195 -24.73 12.95 0.36
CA GLU A 195 -24.39 11.78 -0.49
C GLU A 195 -23.10 11.10 -0.02
N PHE A 196 -22.08 11.88 0.38
CA PHE A 196 -20.86 11.36 0.96
C PHE A 196 -21.12 10.55 2.24
N PHE A 197 -21.89 11.08 3.19
CA PHE A 197 -22.15 10.40 4.46
C PHE A 197 -23.17 9.26 4.34
N LEU A 198 -24.07 9.29 3.37
CA LEU A 198 -24.89 8.12 3.03
C LEU A 198 -24.02 6.96 2.52
N ARG A 199 -22.99 7.28 1.74
CA ARG A 199 -22.04 6.29 1.22
C ARG A 199 -21.04 5.82 2.28
N PHE A 200 -20.64 6.68 3.21
CA PHE A 200 -19.64 6.42 4.23
C PHE A 200 -20.11 6.78 5.66
N PRO A 201 -21.15 6.10 6.18
CA PRO A 201 -21.83 6.50 7.42
C PRO A 201 -20.94 6.53 8.66
N GLN A 202 -19.92 5.66 8.74
CA GLN A 202 -19.02 5.63 9.90
C GLN A 202 -18.09 6.84 9.98
N LEU A 203 -17.89 7.57 8.87
CA LEU A 203 -17.06 8.77 8.87
C LEU A 203 -17.74 9.96 9.54
N TYR A 204 -19.08 9.98 9.58
CA TYR A 204 -19.80 11.10 10.18
C TYR A 204 -19.45 11.26 11.66
N SER A 205 -19.61 10.20 12.45
CA SER A 205 -19.34 10.23 13.89
C SER A 205 -17.88 10.55 14.18
N LEU A 206 -16.94 9.94 13.43
CA LEU A 206 -15.51 10.17 13.60
C LEU A 206 -15.09 11.60 13.29
N ILE A 207 -15.56 12.16 12.16
CA ILE A 207 -15.27 13.55 11.78
C ILE A 207 -15.94 14.51 12.76
N HIS A 208 -17.19 14.26 13.14
CA HIS A 208 -17.93 15.08 14.10
C HIS A 208 -17.22 15.15 15.46
N ILE A 209 -16.82 13.99 16.02
CA ILE A 209 -16.04 13.93 17.26
C ILE A 209 -14.71 14.69 17.09
N SER A 210 -14.00 14.46 15.99
CA SER A 210 -12.70 15.11 15.74
C SER A 210 -12.82 16.64 15.68
N LEU A 211 -13.85 17.16 15.01
CA LEU A 211 -14.12 18.61 14.93
C LEU A 211 -14.57 19.18 16.27
N THR A 212 -15.35 18.41 17.04
CA THR A 212 -15.79 18.82 18.39
C THR A 212 -14.61 18.91 19.35
N ASP A 213 -13.72 17.91 19.35
CA ASP A 213 -12.49 17.89 20.15
C ASP A 213 -11.58 19.07 19.78
N PHE A 214 -11.45 19.36 18.48
CA PHE A 214 -10.67 20.48 18.00
C PHE A 214 -11.25 21.83 18.46
N ASN A 215 -12.56 22.02 18.32
CA ASN A 215 -13.24 23.22 18.79
C ASN A 215 -13.12 23.40 20.30
N ASN A 216 -13.20 22.32 21.08
CA ASN A 216 -13.00 22.33 22.53
C ASN A 216 -11.54 22.65 22.92
N THR A 217 -10.57 22.25 22.10
CA THR A 217 -9.15 22.60 22.30
C THR A 217 -8.91 24.08 22.02
N ILE A 218 -9.57 24.63 20.99
CA ILE A 218 -9.51 26.06 20.66
C ILE A 218 -10.23 26.89 21.72
N SER A 219 -11.41 26.48 22.19
CA SER A 219 -12.14 27.18 23.25
C SER A 219 -11.50 27.03 24.65
N GLY A 220 -10.63 26.04 24.85
CA GLY A 220 -9.71 26.00 25.99
C GLY A 220 -8.52 26.97 25.86
N GLN A 221 -8.23 27.45 24.64
CA GLN A 221 -7.20 28.44 24.32
C GLN A 221 -7.77 29.84 23.98
N THR A 222 -9.08 30.07 24.08
CA THR A 222 -9.73 31.37 23.77
C THR A 222 -9.45 32.49 24.79
N ASN A 223 -8.42 32.35 25.63
CA ASN A 223 -7.77 33.53 26.25
C ASN A 223 -6.53 34.02 25.47
N VAL A 224 -6.18 33.44 24.31
CA VAL A 224 -4.95 33.86 23.59
C VAL A 224 -5.14 34.22 22.11
N PHE A 225 -6.22 33.85 21.43
CA PHE A 225 -6.41 34.27 20.03
C PHE A 225 -7.81 34.80 19.74
N GLN A 226 -8.07 35.99 20.28
CA GLN A 226 -9.13 36.88 19.80
C GLN A 226 -8.57 37.67 18.61
N CYS A 227 -8.71 37.13 17.40
CA CYS A 227 -8.84 37.90 16.17
C CYS A 227 -8.99 36.94 14.99
N LEU A 228 -10.17 36.95 14.37
CA LEU A 228 -10.36 37.09 12.93
C LEU A 228 -11.87 37.04 12.68
N SER A 229 -12.52 38.14 13.06
CA SER A 229 -13.78 38.58 12.49
C SER A 229 -13.45 39.60 11.41
N CYS A 230 -13.66 39.23 10.15
CA CYS A 230 -14.00 40.07 8.99
C CYS A 230 -14.41 39.15 7.85
#